data_AF-A0AA41ZJL7-F1
#
_entry.id   AF-A0AA41ZJL7-F1
#
_cell.length_a   1.000
_cell.length_b   1.000
_cell.length_c   1.000
_cell.angle_alpha   90.00
_cell.angle_beta   90.00
_cell.angle_gamma   90.00
#
_symmetry.space_group_name_H-M   'P 1'
#
loop_
_entity.id
_entity.type
_entity.pdbx_description
1 polymer ?
#
loop_
_entity_poly.entity_id
_entity_poly.type
_entity_poly.pdbx_seq_one_letter_code
_entity_poly.pdbx_strand_id
1 'polypeptide(L)'
;MLTPIRQWLRLMTSQHSNKPIAVLCGCSSEHYRIFKRIEHTINVQGMVTTDPWQHGTQLNGITLYYPGEILSLTQRLDADYLIFIDPAERSLVEQASPPRTVWQTTWLQADELITEAGC
;
A
#
# COMPACT_ATOMS: atom_id res chain seq x y z
N MET A 1 -13.07 14.24 10.09
CA MET A 1 -12.38 15.55 10.24
C MET A 1 -10.97 15.27 10.71
N LEU A 2 -9.98 15.36 9.82
CA LEU A 2 -8.57 15.23 10.18
C LEU A 2 -8.09 16.55 10.80
N THR A 3 -7.37 16.47 11.92
CA THR A 3 -6.87 17.63 12.66
C THR A 3 -5.84 18.43 11.86
N PRO A 4 -5.86 19.77 11.94
CA PRO A 4 -5.04 20.67 11.12
C PRO A 4 -3.52 20.45 11.25
N ILE A 5 -3.06 19.86 12.35
CA ILE A 5 -1.63 19.63 12.63
C ILE A 5 -0.98 18.62 11.66
N ARG A 6 -1.73 17.60 11.20
CA ARG A 6 -1.19 16.63 10.22
C ARG A 6 -0.97 17.26 8.85
N GLN A 7 -1.77 18.26 8.49
CA GLN A 7 -1.69 18.96 7.23
C GLN A 7 -0.42 19.84 7.14
N TRP A 8 0.01 20.43 8.25
CA TRP A 8 1.23 21.25 8.32
C TRP A 8 2.52 20.43 8.24
N LEU A 9 2.53 19.21 8.76
CA LEU A 9 3.69 18.29 8.61
C LEU A 9 3.83 17.78 7.17
N ARG A 10 2.72 17.51 6.46
CA ARG A 10 2.75 17.18 5.01
C ARG A 10 3.28 18.33 4.15
N LEU A 11 3.19 19.59 4.59
CA LEU A 11 3.64 20.76 3.83
C LEU A 11 5.13 21.08 3.97
N MET A 12 5.78 20.68 5.08
CA MET A 12 7.18 21.06 5.33
C MET A 12 8.20 20.00 4.93
N THR A 13 7.76 18.77 4.64
CA THR A 13 8.60 17.69 4.15
C THR A 13 7.97 17.06 2.92
N SER A 14 8.21 17.63 1.73
CA SER A 14 8.33 16.89 0.46
C SER A 14 8.40 17.83 -0.76
N GLN A 15 9.58 17.96 -1.35
CA GLN A 15 9.71 18.23 -2.79
C GLN A 15 9.43 16.96 -3.63
N HIS A 16 8.53 16.09 -3.18
CA HIS A 16 8.28 14.77 -3.74
C HIS A 16 6.81 14.68 -4.14
N SER A 17 6.55 14.65 -5.45
CA SER A 17 5.37 14.08 -6.12
C SER A 17 4.07 14.03 -5.29
N ASN A 18 3.07 14.85 -5.63
CA ASN A 18 1.69 14.90 -5.07
C ASN A 18 0.87 13.59 -5.20
N LYS A 19 1.50 12.45 -5.46
CA LYS A 19 0.83 11.16 -5.63
C LYS A 19 0.47 10.57 -4.26
N PRO A 20 -0.70 9.96 -4.11
CA PRO A 20 -1.04 9.20 -2.91
C PRO A 20 -0.06 8.04 -2.72
N ILE A 21 0.20 7.69 -1.47
CA ILE A 21 1.11 6.60 -1.08
C ILE A 21 0.28 5.32 -0.88
N ALA A 22 0.76 4.21 -1.44
CA ALA A 22 0.08 2.93 -1.31
C ALA A 22 1.03 1.78 -0.98
N VAL A 23 0.45 0.72 -0.42
CA VAL A 23 1.06 -0.62 -0.29
C VAL A 23 0.19 -1.60 -1.09
N LEU A 24 0.82 -2.44 -1.91
CA LEU A 24 0.15 -3.42 -2.75
C LEU A 24 0.19 -4.80 -2.07
N CYS A 25 -0.97 -5.37 -1.80
CA CYS A 25 -1.12 -6.67 -1.17
C CYS A 25 -0.90 -7.76 -2.21
N GLY A 26 0.20 -8.50 -2.11
CA GLY A 26 0.62 -9.51 -3.09
C GLY A 26 1.80 -9.06 -3.95
N CYS A 27 2.55 -10.03 -4.49
CA CYS A 27 3.77 -9.80 -5.26
C CYS A 27 3.91 -10.74 -6.47
N SER A 28 2.79 -11.27 -6.99
CA SER A 28 2.78 -12.11 -8.20
C SER A 28 3.00 -11.29 -9.48
N SER A 29 3.14 -11.96 -10.62
CA SER A 29 3.24 -11.30 -11.93
C SER A 29 2.05 -10.38 -12.24
N GLU A 30 0.86 -10.69 -11.72
CA GLU A 30 -0.33 -9.85 -11.85
C GLU A 30 -0.21 -8.55 -11.06
N HIS A 31 0.31 -8.63 -9.84
CA HIS A 31 0.62 -7.46 -9.01
C HIS A 31 1.62 -6.53 -9.68
N TYR A 32 2.63 -7.10 -10.36
CA TYR A 32 3.55 -6.30 -11.15
C TYR A 32 2.87 -5.58 -12.32
N ARG A 33 1.92 -6.23 -13.01
CA ARG A 33 1.15 -5.57 -14.07
C ARG A 33 0.33 -4.40 -13.53
N ILE A 34 -0.32 -4.59 -12.38
CA ILE A 34 -1.06 -3.51 -11.70
C ILE A 34 -0.11 -2.39 -11.29
N PHE A 35 0.99 -2.70 -10.60
CA PHE A 35 2.01 -1.73 -10.21
C PHE A 35 2.49 -0.89 -11.41
N LYS A 36 2.81 -1.54 -12.53
CA LYS A 36 3.23 -0.85 -13.75
C LYS A 36 2.16 0.04 -14.37
N ARG A 37 0.89 -0.29 -14.22
CA ARG A 37 -0.22 0.56 -14.68
C ARG A 37 -0.44 1.79 -13.79
N ILE A 38 -0.13 1.69 -12.50
CA ILE A 38 -0.44 2.73 -11.50
C ILE A 38 0.78 3.53 -11.03
N GLU A 39 2.03 3.13 -11.34
CA GLU A 39 3.25 3.80 -10.83
C GLU A 39 3.36 5.29 -11.24
N HIS A 40 2.65 5.68 -12.30
CA HIS A 40 2.57 7.08 -12.74
C HIS A 40 1.57 7.93 -11.96
N THR A 41 0.58 7.33 -11.29
CA THR A 41 -0.49 8.02 -10.55
C THR A 41 -0.40 7.81 -9.04
N ILE A 42 0.11 6.67 -8.59
CA ILE A 42 0.24 6.27 -7.20
C ILE A 42 1.69 5.95 -6.88
N ASN A 43 2.15 6.40 -5.71
CA ASN A 43 3.47 6.07 -5.19
C ASN A 43 3.38 4.78 -4.35
N VAL A 44 3.53 3.63 -4.99
CA VAL A 44 3.59 2.33 -4.30
C VAL A 44 4.96 2.22 -3.60
N GLN A 45 4.97 2.02 -2.28
CA GLN A 45 6.21 1.96 -1.48
C GLN A 45 6.49 0.60 -0.82
N GLY A 46 5.59 -0.36 -1.00
CA GLY A 46 5.76 -1.72 -0.50
C GLY A 46 4.83 -2.70 -1.20
N MET A 47 5.25 -3.96 -1.23
CA MET A 47 4.41 -5.09 -1.64
C MET A 47 4.38 -6.14 -0.54
N VAL A 48 3.31 -6.93 -0.49
CA VAL A 48 3.13 -7.98 0.52
C VAL A 48 3.50 -9.34 -0.05
N THR A 49 4.31 -10.11 0.69
CA THR A 49 4.61 -11.51 0.39
C THR A 49 4.33 -12.38 1.60
N THR A 50 3.86 -13.60 1.35
CA THR A 50 3.74 -14.66 2.36
C THR A 50 4.94 -15.60 2.35
N ASP A 51 5.82 -15.50 1.35
CA ASP A 51 6.96 -16.38 1.17
C ASP A 51 8.15 -15.92 2.03
N PRO A 52 8.64 -16.74 2.99
CA PRO A 52 9.60 -16.24 3.96
C PRO A 52 10.94 -15.75 3.42
N TRP A 53 11.41 -16.39 2.35
CA TRP A 53 12.67 -16.05 1.72
C TRP A 53 12.59 -14.77 0.87
N GLN A 54 11.39 -14.25 0.62
CA GLN A 54 11.19 -13.02 -0.16
C GLN A 54 11.12 -11.77 0.71
N HIS A 55 10.84 -11.91 2.00
CA HIS A 55 10.75 -10.77 2.91
C HIS A 55 12.04 -9.94 2.95
N GLY A 56 11.91 -8.61 2.90
CA GLY A 56 13.02 -7.66 2.87
C GLY A 56 13.74 -7.55 1.53
N THR A 57 13.44 -8.41 0.56
CA THR A 57 13.99 -8.27 -0.80
C THR A 57 13.37 -7.09 -1.53
N GLN A 58 14.10 -6.57 -2.53
CA GLN A 58 13.61 -5.51 -3.39
C GLN A 58 13.33 -6.04 -4.80
N LEU A 59 12.19 -5.64 -5.33
CA LEU A 59 11.78 -5.92 -6.70
C LEU A 59 11.37 -4.59 -7.34
N ASN A 60 12.11 -4.18 -8.37
CA ASN A 60 11.95 -2.88 -9.03
C ASN A 60 11.98 -1.68 -8.05
N GLY A 61 12.83 -1.75 -7.02
CA GLY A 61 12.94 -0.72 -5.98
C GLY A 61 11.83 -0.76 -4.93
N ILE A 62 10.87 -1.70 -5.02
CA ILE A 62 9.82 -1.91 -4.03
C ILE A 62 10.23 -3.02 -3.07
N THR A 63 10.16 -2.74 -1.77
CA THR A 63 10.51 -3.72 -0.74
C THR A 63 9.31 -4.64 -0.45
N LEU A 64 9.58 -5.93 -0.28
CA LEU A 64 8.60 -6.93 0.13
C LEU A 64 8.49 -7.04 1.65
N TYR A 65 7.28 -7.01 2.16
CA TYR A 65 6.96 -7.08 3.59
C TYR A 65 6.03 -8.25 3.88
N TYR A 66 6.07 -8.75 5.11
CA TYR A 66 5.08 -9.73 5.56
C TYR A 66 3.76 -9.07 5.94
N PRO A 67 2.62 -9.81 5.87
CA PRO A 67 1.32 -9.31 6.28
C PRO A 67 1.29 -8.68 7.69
N GLY A 68 2.03 -9.25 8.64
CA GLY A 68 2.07 -8.75 10.03
C GLY A 68 2.77 -7.39 10.20
N GLU A 69 3.55 -6.95 9.21
CA GLU A 69 4.26 -5.66 9.26
C GLU A 69 3.47 -4.52 8.63
N ILE A 70 2.39 -4.85 7.89
CA ILE A 70 1.70 -3.89 7.03
C ILE A 70 1.04 -2.78 7.83
N LEU A 71 0.50 -3.08 9.02
CA LEU A 71 -0.04 -2.04 9.90
C LEU A 71 1.00 -1.01 10.31
N SER A 72 2.18 -1.46 10.76
CA SER A 72 3.26 -0.56 11.17
C SER A 72 3.86 0.17 9.96
N LEU A 73 3.92 -0.49 8.80
CA LEU A 73 4.37 0.10 7.55
C LEU A 73 3.44 1.24 7.11
N THR A 74 2.13 1.01 7.05
CA THR A 74 1.16 2.02 6.60
C THR A 74 1.13 3.23 7.52
N GLN A 75 1.26 3.02 8.84
CA GLN A 75 1.38 4.10 9.82
C GLN A 75 2.67 4.92 9.63
N ARG A 76 3.80 4.25 9.40
CA ARG A 76 5.10 4.91 9.18
C ARG A 76 5.12 5.71 7.89
N LEU A 77 4.48 5.20 6.85
CA LEU A 77 4.41 5.84 5.54
C LEU A 77 3.30 6.90 5.43
N ASP A 78 2.41 7.00 6.43
CA ASP A 78 1.14 7.74 6.32
C ASP A 78 0.39 7.36 5.03
N ALA A 79 0.34 6.05 4.75
CA ALA A 79 -0.18 5.51 3.50
C ALA A 79 -1.68 5.78 3.34
N ASP A 80 -2.06 6.28 2.17
CA ASP A 80 -3.45 6.60 1.82
C ASP A 80 -4.22 5.32 1.44
N TYR A 81 -3.56 4.36 0.77
CA TYR A 81 -4.20 3.13 0.26
C TYR A 81 -3.49 1.82 0.59
N LEU A 82 -4.30 0.78 0.80
CA LEU A 82 -3.93 -0.63 0.72
C LEU A 82 -4.65 -1.23 -0.48
N ILE A 83 -3.88 -1.57 -1.50
CA ILE A 83 -4.41 -2.06 -2.76
C ILE A 83 -4.37 -3.59 -2.75
N PHE A 84 -5.42 -4.27 -3.15
CA PHE A 84 -5.45 -5.73 -3.28
C PHE A 84 -6.11 -6.12 -4.61
N ILE A 85 -5.76 -7.29 -5.13
CA ILE A 85 -6.40 -7.87 -6.32
C ILE A 85 -7.43 -8.90 -5.87
N ASP A 86 -7.06 -9.77 -4.93
CA ASP A 86 -7.91 -10.81 -4.37
C ASP A 86 -8.34 -10.46 -2.93
N PRO A 87 -9.63 -10.54 -2.57
CA PRO A 87 -10.08 -10.36 -1.19
C PRO A 87 -9.37 -11.24 -0.14
N ALA A 88 -8.81 -12.38 -0.56
CA ALA A 88 -7.96 -13.23 0.29
C ALA A 88 -6.67 -12.52 0.74
N GLU A 89 -6.08 -11.67 -0.10
CA GLU A 89 -4.87 -10.90 0.23
C GLU A 89 -5.15 -9.89 1.33
N ARG A 90 -6.28 -9.17 1.21
CA ARG A 90 -6.78 -8.29 2.27
C ARG A 90 -7.00 -9.09 3.56
N SER A 91 -7.67 -10.24 3.45
CA SER A 91 -7.97 -11.09 4.61
C SER A 91 -6.69 -11.55 5.33
N LEU A 92 -5.63 -11.89 4.60
CA LEU A 92 -4.33 -12.28 5.17
C LEU A 92 -3.70 -11.15 5.99
N VAL A 93 -3.75 -9.92 5.48
CA VAL A 93 -3.22 -8.74 6.19
C VAL A 93 -4.06 -8.40 7.42
N GLU A 94 -5.39 -8.46 7.31
CA GLU A 94 -6.29 -8.23 8.44
C GLU A 94 -6.11 -9.29 9.54
N GLN A 95 -5.93 -10.57 9.18
CA GLN A 95 -5.70 -11.67 10.12
C GLN A 95 -4.33 -11.61 10.80
N ALA A 96 -3.30 -11.12 10.10
CA ALA A 96 -1.97 -10.94 10.66
C ALA A 96 -1.86 -9.70 11.57
N SER A 97 -2.88 -8.83 11.54
CA SER A 97 -2.92 -7.63 12.37
C SER A 97 -3.46 -7.92 13.77
N PRO A 98 -3.08 -7.12 14.79
CA PRO A 98 -3.64 -7.26 16.13
C PRO A 98 -5.18 -7.20 16.14
N PRO A 99 -5.85 -7.92 17.06
CA PRO A 99 -7.31 -7.85 17.18
C PRO A 99 -7.80 -6.42 17.40
N ARG A 100 -8.93 -6.07 16.78
CA ARG A 100 -9.56 -4.72 16.87
C ARG A 100 -8.70 -3.58 16.28
N THR A 101 -7.79 -3.90 15.36
CA THR A 101 -7.05 -2.89 14.60
C THR A 101 -8.02 -1.97 13.86
N VAL A 102 -7.82 -0.66 14.01
CA VAL A 102 -8.50 0.36 13.21
C VAL A 102 -7.52 0.87 12.16
N TRP A 103 -7.82 0.59 10.90
CA TRP A 103 -7.02 1.06 9.77
C TRP A 103 -7.31 2.53 9.50
N GLN A 104 -6.27 3.36 9.46
CA GLN A 104 -6.36 4.75 8.97
C GLN A 104 -6.27 4.83 7.43
N THR A 105 -5.77 3.75 6.83
CA THR A 105 -5.57 3.58 5.39
C THR A 105 -6.81 2.98 4.74
N THR A 106 -7.14 3.43 3.54
CA THR A 106 -8.31 2.94 2.79
C THR A 106 -7.97 1.68 2.01
N TRP A 107 -8.78 0.64 2.15
CA TRP A 107 -8.72 -0.55 1.30
C TRP A 107 -9.30 -0.24 -0.08
N LEU A 108 -8.58 -0.60 -1.13
CA LEU A 108 -8.97 -0.34 -2.51
C LEU A 108 -8.72 -1.58 -3.37
N GLN A 109 -9.75 -2.03 -4.10
CA GLN A 109 -9.59 -3.14 -5.03
C GLN A 109 -8.98 -2.62 -6.34
N ALA A 110 -8.04 -3.37 -6.92
CA ALA A 110 -7.25 -2.89 -8.06
C ALA A 110 -8.08 -2.58 -9.32
N ASP A 111 -9.21 -3.26 -9.51
CA ASP A 111 -10.16 -3.04 -10.62
C ASP A 111 -10.93 -1.71 -10.49
N GLU A 112 -11.31 -1.31 -9.28
CA GLU A 112 -11.88 0.01 -9.01
C GLU A 112 -10.89 1.11 -9.40
N LEU A 113 -9.62 0.91 -9.07
CA LEU A 113 -8.52 1.83 -9.37
C LEU A 113 -8.29 2.00 -10.88
N ILE A 114 -8.35 0.90 -11.62
CA ILE A 114 -8.19 0.91 -13.09
C ILE A 114 -9.36 1.61 -13.76
N THR A 115 -10.59 1.39 -13.27
CA THR A 115 -11.81 1.95 -13.85
C THR A 115 -11.87 3.47 -13.66
N GLU A 116 -11.44 3.98 -12.51
CA GLU A 116 -11.38 5.42 -12.23
C GLU A 116 -10.24 6.14 -12.98
N ALA A 117 -9.15 5.42 -13.29
CA ALA A 117 -8.01 5.97 -14.02
C ALA A 117 -8.23 6.07 -15.55
N GLY A 118 -9.39 5.69 -16.07
CA GLY A 118 -9.77 5.88 -17.48
C GLY A 118 -8.86 5.16 -18.49
N CYS A 119 -8.32 3.99 -18.12
CA CYS A 119 -7.54 3.13 -19.02
C CYS A 119 -8.34 1.94 -19.50
#